data_AF-A0AAW7KTH7-F1
#
_entry.id   AF-A0AAW7KTH7-F1
#
_cell.length_a   1.000
_cell.length_b   1.000
_cell.length_c   1.000
_cell.angle_alpha   90.00
_cell.angle_beta   90.00
_cell.angle_gamma   90.00
#
_symmetry.space_group_name_H-M   'P 1'
#
loop_
_entity.id
_entity.type
_entity.pdbx_description
1 polymer ?
#
loop_
_entity_poly.entity_id
_entity_poly.type
_entity_poly.pdbx_seq_one_letter_code
_entity_poly.pdbx_strand_id
1 'polypeptide(L)'
;MSAFSGIKAANPAPKKPESKTERANLYILAHPAGATELDILNNAGLISGRNYFTNLEREYFFKFNREKIPNRDGIGVHSKYSYSSLEIAEIIIKAVNKSRIRRKIAELTADQKAELLKPIKHLLGN
;
A
#
# COMPACT_ATOMS: atom_id res chain seq x y z
N MET A 1 34.21 -18.32 -39.01
CA MET A 1 34.35 -18.30 -37.54
C MET A 1 34.70 -16.86 -37.15
N SER A 2 33.95 -16.04 -36.44
CA SER A 2 32.62 -16.10 -35.84
C SER A 2 32.20 -14.65 -35.58
N ALA A 3 30.97 -14.27 -35.95
CA ALA A 3 30.42 -12.96 -35.62
C ALA A 3 29.85 -12.99 -34.20
N PHE A 4 30.45 -12.26 -33.26
CA PHE A 4 29.84 -12.00 -31.96
C PHE A 4 28.86 -10.82 -32.12
N SER A 5 27.60 -11.16 -32.36
CA SER A 5 26.46 -10.24 -32.26
C SER A 5 26.22 -9.93 -30.79
N GLY A 6 26.61 -8.73 -30.37
CA GLY A 6 26.33 -8.22 -29.03
C GLY A 6 24.85 -7.90 -28.88
N ILE A 7 24.14 -8.69 -28.06
CA ILE A 7 22.79 -8.37 -27.61
C ILE A 7 22.89 -7.12 -26.72
N LYS A 8 22.50 -5.96 -27.26
CA LYS A 8 22.25 -4.76 -26.44
C LYS A 8 21.04 -5.06 -25.56
N ALA A 9 21.28 -5.32 -24.27
CA ALA A 9 20.24 -5.27 -23.26
C ALA A 9 19.60 -3.88 -23.31
N ALA A 10 18.30 -3.82 -23.61
CA ALA A 10 17.55 -2.58 -23.57
C ALA A 10 17.59 -2.05 -22.13
N ASN A 11 18.24 -0.90 -21.92
CA ASN A 11 18.16 -0.19 -20.65
C ASN A 11 16.67 0.09 -20.38
N PRO A 12 16.06 -0.47 -19.31
CA PRO A 12 14.68 -0.18 -19.01
C PRO A 12 14.57 1.31 -18.71
N ALA A 13 13.63 1.99 -19.37
CA ALA A 13 13.31 3.38 -19.09
C ALA A 13 13.13 3.57 -17.57
N PRO A 14 13.57 4.70 -17.00
CA PRO A 14 13.53 4.90 -15.55
C PRO A 14 12.09 4.74 -15.04
N LYS A 15 11.84 3.71 -14.23
CA LYS A 15 10.57 3.51 -13.55
C LYS A 15 10.34 4.74 -12.67
N LYS A 16 9.31 5.54 -12.98
CA LYS A 16 8.90 6.65 -12.12
C LYS A 16 8.66 6.09 -10.71
N PRO A 17 9.30 6.64 -9.67
CA PRO A 17 9.18 6.10 -8.33
C PRO A 17 7.73 6.23 -7.82
N GLU A 18 7.35 5.29 -6.95
CA GLU A 18 6.06 5.29 -6.30
C GLU A 18 5.89 6.54 -5.43
N SER A 19 4.69 7.12 -5.45
CA SER A 19 4.41 8.28 -4.59
C SER A 19 4.37 7.88 -3.11
N LYS A 20 4.52 8.85 -2.19
CA LYS A 20 4.33 8.62 -0.75
C LYS A 20 2.97 7.98 -0.43
N THR A 21 1.89 8.50 -1.03
CA THR A 21 0.53 7.97 -0.85
C THR A 21 0.36 6.57 -1.39
N GLU A 22 0.95 6.26 -2.56
CA GLU A 22 0.93 4.92 -3.13
C GLU A 22 1.63 3.92 -2.22
N ARG A 23 2.85 4.22 -1.77
CA ARG A 23 3.62 3.36 -0.85
C ARG A 23 2.87 3.12 0.47
N ALA A 24 2.31 4.18 1.06
CA ALA A 24 1.51 4.06 2.28
C ALA A 24 0.27 3.17 2.07
N ASN A 25 -0.48 3.38 0.99
CA ASN A 25 -1.69 2.61 0.71
C ASN A 25 -1.38 1.14 0.39
N LEU A 26 -0.28 0.87 -0.32
CA LEU A 26 0.21 -0.50 -0.55
C LEU A 26 0.59 -1.18 0.76
N TYR A 27 1.25 -0.45 1.67
CA TYR A 27 1.58 -0.98 2.99
C TYR A 27 0.32 -1.31 3.80
N ILE A 28 -0.66 -0.41 3.84
CA ILE A 28 -1.95 -0.65 4.52
C ILE A 28 -2.63 -1.89 3.93
N LEU A 29 -2.68 -2.00 2.61
CA LEU A 29 -3.30 -3.11 1.90
C LEU A 29 -2.64 -4.47 2.19
N ALA A 30 -1.33 -4.47 2.45
CA ALA A 30 -0.58 -5.66 2.82
C ALA A 30 -0.83 -6.12 4.27
N HIS A 31 -1.41 -5.27 5.13
CA HIS A 31 -1.56 -5.52 6.57
C HIS A 31 -3.03 -5.40 7.04
N PRO A 32 -3.94 -6.26 6.56
CA PRO A 32 -5.36 -6.21 6.93
C PRO A 32 -5.61 -6.47 8.42
N ALA A 33 -4.79 -7.32 9.06
CA ALA A 33 -4.82 -7.57 10.52
C ALA A 33 -4.45 -6.33 11.36
N GLY A 34 -3.84 -5.35 10.70
CA GLY A 34 -3.72 -3.99 11.17
C GLY A 34 -2.29 -3.48 11.24
N ALA A 35 -2.18 -2.15 11.10
CA ALA A 35 -0.94 -1.42 11.14
C ALA A 35 -1.13 -0.08 11.85
N THR A 36 -0.04 0.47 12.39
CA THR A 36 0.00 1.78 13.02
C THR A 36 0.57 2.84 12.08
N GLU A 37 0.43 4.11 12.45
CA GLU A 37 1.13 5.20 11.75
C GLU A 37 2.66 5.03 11.81
N LEU A 38 3.19 4.46 12.90
CA LEU A 38 4.61 4.20 13.07
C LEU A 38 5.11 3.09 12.15
N ASP A 39 4.29 2.06 11.93
CA ASP A 39 4.59 0.98 10.98
C ASP A 39 4.71 1.52 9.56
N ILE A 40 3.82 2.41 9.15
CA ILE A 40 3.91 3.09 7.85
C ILE A 40 5.20 3.92 7.76
N LEU A 41 5.51 4.69 8.81
CA LEU A 41 6.73 5.52 8.84
C LEU A 41 7.98 4.67 8.60
N ASN A 42 8.11 3.57 9.34
CA ASN A 42 9.30 2.75 9.38
C ASN A 42 9.46 1.85 8.14
N ASN A 43 8.36 1.42 7.53
CA ASN A 43 8.41 0.39 6.48
C ASN A 43 8.05 0.90 5.07
N ALA A 44 7.37 2.04 4.91
CA ALA A 44 6.96 2.55 3.60
C ALA A 44 7.92 3.61 3.02
N GLY A 45 9.09 3.82 3.63
CA GLY A 45 10.10 4.80 3.18
C GLY A 45 9.57 6.24 3.18
N LEU A 46 8.84 6.59 4.24
CA LEU A 46 8.21 7.90 4.41
C LEU A 46 8.92 8.70 5.51
N ILE A 47 8.75 10.02 5.47
CA ILE A 47 9.23 10.94 6.52
C ILE A 47 8.18 11.20 7.61
N SER A 48 6.94 10.74 7.37
CA SER A 48 5.81 10.80 8.29
C SER A 48 4.86 9.67 7.88
N GLY A 49 4.33 8.94 8.86
CA GLY A 49 3.26 7.94 8.67
C GLY A 49 1.87 8.44 9.06
N ARG A 50 1.74 9.71 9.45
CA ARG A 50 0.49 10.28 9.93
C ARG A 50 -0.53 10.48 8.82
N ASN A 51 -1.80 10.46 9.18
CA ASN A 51 -2.95 10.80 8.34
C ASN A 51 -3.26 9.87 7.15
N TYR A 52 -2.44 8.86 6.80
CA TYR A 52 -2.77 8.01 5.65
C TYR A 52 -4.06 7.21 5.86
N PHE A 53 -4.25 6.61 7.04
CA PHE A 53 -5.50 5.94 7.39
C PHE A 53 -6.70 6.89 7.38
N THR A 54 -6.60 8.04 8.06
CA THR A 54 -7.72 8.98 8.19
C THR A 54 -8.04 9.68 6.87
N ASN A 55 -7.07 9.88 5.98
CA ASN A 55 -7.31 10.39 4.64
C ASN A 55 -8.11 9.38 3.80
N LEU A 56 -7.77 8.08 3.86
CA LEU A 56 -8.55 7.03 3.18
C LEU A 56 -10.00 7.00 3.67
N GLU A 57 -10.21 7.03 4.99
CA GLU A 57 -11.55 7.07 5.57
C GLU A 57 -12.36 8.28 5.10
N ARG A 58 -11.74 9.46 5.03
CA ARG A 58 -12.40 10.71 4.61
C ARG A 58 -12.71 10.73 3.13
N GLU A 59 -11.78 10.27 2.30
CA GLU A 59 -11.88 10.35 0.85
C GLU A 59 -12.81 9.28 0.26
N TYR A 60 -12.86 8.10 0.89
CA TYR A 60 -13.63 6.95 0.41
C TYR A 60 -14.79 6.54 1.33
N PHE A 61 -15.07 7.34 2.37
CA PHE A 61 -16.25 7.21 3.22
C PHE A 61 -16.42 5.85 3.91
N PHE A 62 -15.30 5.21 4.31
CA PHE A 62 -15.32 4.01 5.15
C PHE A 62 -14.60 4.24 6.48
N LYS A 63 -14.65 3.25 7.39
CA LYS A 63 -13.92 3.29 8.67
C LYS A 63 -13.05 2.06 8.83
N PHE A 64 -11.82 2.28 9.29
CA PHE A 64 -11.00 1.19 9.80
C PHE A 64 -11.47 0.82 11.21
N ASN A 65 -11.30 -0.44 11.56
CA ASN A 65 -11.33 -0.86 12.96
C ASN A 65 -10.13 -0.25 13.67
N ARG A 66 -10.33 0.26 14.89
CA ARG A 66 -9.28 0.92 15.67
C ARG A 66 -9.13 0.27 17.02
N GLU A 67 -7.91 -0.14 17.31
CA GLU A 67 -7.48 -0.63 18.61
C GLU A 67 -6.45 0.33 19.18
N LYS A 68 -6.61 0.74 20.44
CA LYS A 68 -5.60 1.55 21.14
C LYS A 68 -4.56 0.60 21.71
N ILE A 69 -3.32 0.72 21.23
CA ILE A 69 -2.19 -0.06 21.75
C ILE A 69 -1.20 0.86 22.47
N PRO A 70 -0.57 0.41 23.56
CA PRO A 70 0.53 1.13 24.18
C PRO A 70 1.67 1.37 23.19
N ASN A 71 2.32 2.52 23.31
CA ASN A 71 3.53 2.78 22.54
C ASN A 71 4.65 1.85 22.97
N ARG A 72 5.57 1.55 22.03
CA ARG A 72 6.73 0.69 22.33
C ARG A 72 7.63 1.27 23.42
N ASP A 73 7.70 2.60 23.51
CA ASP A 73 8.44 3.32 24.56
C ASP A 73 7.68 3.39 25.90
N GLY A 74 6.45 2.86 25.97
CA GLY A 74 5.60 2.87 27.16
C GLY A 74 4.91 4.22 27.43
N ILE A 75 5.11 5.24 26.59
CA ILE A 75 4.56 6.59 26.82
C ILE A 75 3.45 6.87 25.81
N GLY A 76 2.20 6.85 26.28
CA GLY A 76 1.03 7.12 25.46
C GLY A 76 0.53 5.89 24.69
N VAL A 77 -0.43 6.13 23.79
CA VAL A 77 -1.07 5.09 22.98
C VAL A 77 -1.14 5.50 21.51
N HIS A 78 -1.02 4.52 20.62
CA HIS A 78 -1.26 4.68 19.20
C HIS A 78 -2.47 3.87 18.77
N SER A 79 -3.10 4.29 17.67
CA SER A 79 -4.17 3.52 17.04
C SER A 79 -3.55 2.50 16.08
N LYS A 80 -3.88 1.23 16.28
CA LYS A 80 -3.72 0.18 15.28
C LYS A 80 -4.99 0.11 14.45
N TYR A 81 -4.84 0.29 13.15
CA TYR A 81 -5.93 0.34 12.19
C TYR A 81 -5.98 -0.97 11.42
N SER A 82 -7.11 -1.66 11.43
CA SER A 82 -7.33 -2.91 10.70
C SER A 82 -8.60 -2.86 9.85
N TYR A 83 -8.72 -3.77 8.90
CA TYR A 83 -9.93 -3.93 8.10
C TYR A 83 -10.13 -5.42 7.74
N SER A 84 -11.39 -5.82 7.61
CA SER A 84 -11.77 -7.22 7.44
C SER A 84 -12.79 -7.40 6.31
N SER A 85 -12.75 -6.53 5.31
CA SER A 85 -13.63 -6.59 4.13
C SER A 85 -12.83 -6.53 2.84
N LEU A 86 -13.19 -7.37 1.87
CA LEU A 86 -12.68 -7.31 0.50
C LEU A 86 -13.04 -5.98 -0.17
N GLU A 87 -14.22 -5.43 0.11
CA GLU A 87 -14.66 -4.14 -0.43
C GLU A 87 -13.71 -3.00 -0.02
N ILE A 88 -13.28 -2.98 1.25
CA ILE A 88 -12.31 -1.99 1.73
C ILE A 88 -10.96 -2.17 1.02
N ALA A 89 -10.51 -3.41 0.82
CA ALA A 89 -9.27 -3.67 0.08
C ALA A 89 -9.34 -3.16 -1.37
N GLU A 90 -10.46 -3.37 -2.05
CA GLU A 90 -10.70 -2.87 -3.41
C GLU A 90 -10.74 -1.33 -3.46
N ILE A 91 -11.34 -0.69 -2.45
CA ILE A 91 -11.31 0.77 -2.29
C ILE A 91 -9.87 1.27 -2.14
N ILE A 92 -9.04 0.61 -1.35
CA ILE A 92 -7.62 0.99 -1.18
C ILE A 92 -6.85 0.81 -2.51
N ILE A 93 -7.12 -0.24 -3.28
CA ILE A 93 -6.59 -0.42 -4.65
C ILE A 93 -7.02 0.73 -5.56
N LYS A 94 -8.28 1.16 -5.49
CA LYS A 94 -8.79 2.34 -6.23
C LYS A 94 -8.02 3.61 -5.85
N ALA A 95 -7.64 3.77 -4.58
CA ALA A 95 -6.81 4.88 -4.12
C ALA A 95 -5.38 4.83 -4.68
N VAL A 96 -4.78 3.64 -4.76
CA VAL A 96 -3.49 3.43 -5.42
C VAL A 96 -3.57 3.82 -6.90
N ASN A 97 -4.56 3.30 -7.63
CA ASN A 97 -4.76 3.63 -9.04
C ASN A 97 -5.00 5.12 -9.28
N LYS A 98 -5.79 5.79 -8.42
CA LYS A 98 -5.96 7.26 -8.47
C LYS A 98 -4.63 8.01 -8.41
N SER A 99 -3.71 7.58 -7.54
CA SER A 99 -2.36 8.17 -7.45
C SER A 99 -1.50 7.90 -8.70
N ARG A 100 -1.64 6.72 -9.32
CA ARG A 100 -0.93 6.33 -10.55
C ARG A 100 -1.41 7.13 -11.76
N ILE A 101 -2.73 7.22 -11.95
CA ILE A 101 -3.38 8.00 -13.01
C ILE A 101 -2.93 9.47 -12.95
N ARG A 102 -2.96 10.10 -11.76
CA ARG A 102 -2.51 11.50 -11.57
C ARG A 102 -1.07 11.73 -12.03
N ARG A 103 -0.19 10.71 -11.93
CA ARG A 103 1.22 10.77 -12.36
C ARG A 103 1.46 10.28 -13.78
N LYS A 104 0.40 9.95 -14.52
CA LYS A 104 0.43 9.36 -15.87
C LYS A 104 1.22 8.04 -15.87
N ILE A 105 0.89 7.17 -14.92
CA ILE A 105 1.38 5.80 -14.81
C ILE A 105 0.19 4.86 -14.98
N ALA A 106 0.39 3.75 -15.70
CA ALA A 106 -0.65 2.75 -15.91
C ALA A 106 -1.20 2.21 -14.58
N GLU A 107 -2.50 1.95 -14.54
CA GLU A 107 -3.15 1.28 -13.41
C GLU A 107 -2.56 -0.10 -13.14
N LEU A 108 -2.82 -0.62 -11.93
CA LEU A 108 -2.51 -1.99 -11.60
C LEU A 108 -3.27 -2.95 -12.53
N THR A 109 -2.57 -3.94 -13.06
CA THR A 109 -3.14 -5.04 -13.86
C THR A 109 -4.04 -5.93 -13.02
N ALA A 110 -4.86 -6.76 -13.68
CA ALA A 110 -5.72 -7.73 -12.98
C ALA A 110 -4.92 -8.66 -12.06
N ASP A 111 -3.78 -9.18 -12.55
CA ASP A 111 -2.90 -10.06 -11.79
C ASP A 111 -2.30 -9.35 -10.57
N GLN A 112 -1.83 -8.11 -10.74
CA GLN A 112 -1.32 -7.30 -9.63
C GLN A 112 -2.40 -7.02 -8.58
N LYS A 113 -3.63 -6.73 -9.01
CA LYS A 113 -4.76 -6.56 -8.08
C LYS A 113 -5.05 -7.86 -7.33
N ALA A 114 -5.06 -9.00 -8.02
CA ALA A 114 -5.29 -10.31 -7.40
C ALA A 114 -4.21 -10.65 -6.36
N GLU A 115 -2.94 -10.38 -6.66
CA GLU A 115 -1.83 -10.52 -5.71
C GLU A 115 -2.02 -9.67 -4.46
N LEU A 116 -2.38 -8.39 -4.64
CA LEU A 116 -2.60 -7.45 -3.54
C LEU A 116 -3.81 -7.80 -2.66
N LEU A 117 -4.76 -8.61 -3.16
CA LEU A 117 -5.91 -9.09 -2.38
C LEU A 117 -5.60 -10.36 -1.58
N LYS A 118 -4.47 -11.04 -1.80
CA LYS A 118 -4.11 -12.27 -1.05
C LYS A 118 -4.09 -12.09 0.47
N PRO A 119 -3.52 -11.00 1.04
CA PRO A 119 -3.46 -10.85 2.50
C PRO A 119 -4.83 -10.84 3.16
N ILE A 120 -5.81 -10.14 2.56
CA ILE A 120 -7.16 -10.07 3.12
C ILE A 120 -7.92 -11.38 2.90
N LYS A 121 -7.73 -12.07 1.76
CA LYS A 121 -8.33 -13.40 1.53
C LYS A 121 -7.86 -14.41 2.57
N HIS A 122 -6.54 -14.47 2.79
CA HIS A 122 -5.95 -15.31 3.83
C HIS A 122 -6.50 -14.99 5.22
N LEU A 123 -6.64 -13.69 5.56
CA LEU A 123 -7.23 -13.28 6.84
C LEU A 123 -8.69 -13.73 7.00
N LEU A 124 -9.45 -13.79 5.90
CA LEU A 124 -10.84 -14.24 5.88
C LEU A 124 -10.99 -15.78 5.78
N GLY A 125 -9.89 -16.53 5.68
CA GLY A 125 -9.90 -17.98 5.53
C GLY A 125 -10.23 -18.47 4.11
N ASN A 126 -10.05 -17.61 3.10
CA ASN A 126 -10.30 -17.89 1.68
C ASN A 126 -9.01 -18.04 0.86
#